data_AF-A0A840X3M7-F1
#
_entry.id   AF-A0A840X3M7-F1
#
_cell.length_a   1.000
_cell.length_b   1.000
_cell.length_c   1.000
_cell.angle_alpha   90.00
_cell.angle_beta   90.00
_cell.angle_gamma   90.00
#
_symmetry.space_group_name_H-M   'P 1'
#
loop_
_entity.id
_entity.type
_entity.pdbx_description
1 polymer ?
#
loop_
_entity_poly.entity_id
_entity_poly.type
_entity_poly.pdbx_seq_one_letter_code
_entity_poly.pdbx_strand_id
1 'polypeptide(L)'
;MEALSQFALPALSVLVLLAVSTLIGLGQVRKTISIFEANHDLKKDSAGWLRSVTGWLVIVIWLSFTWLIATVIGDWAVTGDLDAAVDRGTVRLWVLLELLSALSDS
;
A
#
# COMPACT_ATOMS: atom_id res chain seq x y z
N MET A 1 8.26 7.34 -34.20
CA MET A 1 7.32 6.33 -33.63
C MET A 1 7.91 5.62 -32.41
N GLU A 2 9.23 5.37 -32.35
CA GLU A 2 9.87 4.71 -31.19
C GLU A 2 9.76 5.49 -29.86
N ALA A 3 9.81 6.82 -29.89
CA ALA A 3 9.70 7.64 -28.67
C ALA A 3 8.34 7.47 -27.97
N LEU A 4 7.24 7.33 -28.73
CA LEU A 4 5.90 7.16 -28.14
C LEU A 4 5.75 5.77 -27.49
N SER A 5 6.34 4.72 -28.07
CA SER A 5 6.35 3.38 -27.46
C SER A 5 7.20 3.31 -26.20
N GLN A 6 8.28 4.09 -26.11
CA GLN A 6 9.15 4.12 -24.93
C GLN A 6 8.45 4.69 -23.69
N PHE A 7 7.51 5.64 -23.88
CA PHE A 7 6.70 6.19 -22.78
C PHE A 7 5.38 5.45 -22.57
N ALA A 8 4.85 4.78 -23.60
CA ALA A 8 3.57 4.05 -23.50
C ALA A 8 3.62 2.89 -22.51
N LEU A 9 4.70 2.10 -22.49
CA LEU A 9 4.85 0.94 -21.59
C LEU A 9 4.94 1.35 -20.10
N PRO A 10 5.76 2.34 -19.71
CA PRO A 10 5.75 2.89 -18.35
C PRO A 10 4.40 3.53 -17.97
N ALA A 11 3.78 4.27 -18.89
CA ALA A 11 2.49 4.91 -18.62
C ALA A 11 1.39 3.88 -18.37
N LEU A 12 1.35 2.81 -19.16
CA LEU A 12 0.34 1.75 -19.04
C LEU A 12 0.54 0.94 -17.76
N SER A 13 1.79 0.67 -17.38
CA SER A 13 2.10 0.00 -16.10
C SER A 13 1.72 0.86 -14.90
N VAL A 14 1.97 2.17 -14.91
CA VAL A 14 1.47 3.08 -13.88
C VAL A 14 -0.06 3.06 -13.80
N LEU A 15 -0.75 3.13 -14.93
CA LEU A 15 -2.22 3.09 -14.97
C LEU A 15 -2.78 1.77 -14.44
N VAL A 16 -2.18 0.64 -14.79
CA VAL A 16 -2.58 -0.68 -14.28
C VAL A 16 -2.34 -0.76 -12.77
N LEU A 17 -1.18 -0.31 -12.30
CA LEU A 17 -0.84 -0.34 -10.87
C LEU A 17 -1.78 0.57 -10.07
N LEU A 18 -2.14 1.74 -10.61
CA LEU A 18 -3.10 2.66 -10.02
C LEU A 18 -4.51 2.09 -10.01
N ALA A 19 -4.94 1.43 -11.09
CA ALA A 19 -6.25 0.78 -11.16
C ALA A 19 -6.36 -0.38 -10.17
N VAL A 20 -5.37 -1.27 -10.13
CA VAL A 20 -5.34 -2.42 -9.21
C VAL A 20 -5.28 -1.95 -7.77
N SER A 21 -4.45 -0.95 -7.47
CA SER A 21 -4.35 -0.42 -6.12
C SER A 21 -5.64 0.27 -5.66
N THR A 22 -6.28 1.03 -6.55
CA THR A 22 -7.55 1.69 -6.25
C THR A 22 -8.67 0.67 -6.01
N LEU A 23 -8.77 -0.38 -6.82
CA LEU A 23 -9.80 -1.41 -6.68
C LEU A 23 -9.70 -2.15 -5.34
N ILE A 24 -8.48 -2.50 -4.93
CA ILE A 24 -8.26 -3.18 -3.65
C ILE A 24 -8.48 -2.21 -2.47
N GLY A 25 -8.00 -0.97 -2.57
CA GLY A 25 -8.22 0.07 -1.57
C GLY A 25 -9.70 0.42 -1.37
N LEU A 26 -10.51 0.42 -2.44
CA LEU A 26 -11.94 0.71 -2.38
C LEU A 26 -12.70 -0.26 -1.46
N GLY A 27 -12.32 -1.54 -1.49
CA GLY A 27 -12.92 -2.56 -0.63
C GLY A 27 -12.68 -2.28 0.86
N GLN A 28 -11.47 -1.86 1.22
CA GLN A 28 -11.11 -1.51 2.59
C GLN A 28 -11.81 -0.24 3.05
N VAL A 29 -11.84 0.80 2.20
CA VAL A 29 -12.52 2.07 2.51
C VAL A 29 -14.01 1.86 2.73
N ARG A 30 -14.69 1.08 1.87
CA ARG A 30 -16.11 0.75 2.04
C ARG A 30 -16.38 0.03 3.35
N LYS A 31 -15.52 -0.91 3.74
CA LYS A 31 -15.64 -1.62 5.02
C LYS A 31 -15.48 -0.67 6.21
N THR A 32 -14.55 0.28 6.12
CA THR A 32 -14.38 1.30 7.17
C THR A 32 -15.60 2.21 7.28
N ILE A 33 -16.16 2.66 6.15
CA ILE A 33 -17.36 3.51 6.12
C ILE A 33 -18.56 2.75 6.71
N SER A 34 -18.79 1.50 6.30
CA SER A 34 -19.92 0.71 6.81
C SER A 34 -19.82 0.46 8.32
N ILE A 35 -18.61 0.23 8.83
CA ILE A 35 -18.37 0.08 10.27
C ILE A 35 -18.59 1.42 10.99
N PHE A 36 -18.20 2.54 10.37
CA PHE A 36 -18.42 3.87 10.94
C PHE A 36 -19.91 4.22 11.02
N GLU A 37 -20.66 4.01 9.93
CA GLU A 37 -22.10 4.25 9.87
C GLU A 37 -22.87 3.35 10.86
N ALA A 38 -22.55 2.05 10.93
CA ALA A 38 -23.18 1.13 11.87
C ALA A 38 -22.94 1.49 13.35
N ASN A 39 -21.86 2.21 13.66
CA ASN A 39 -21.56 2.66 15.03
C ASN A 39 -22.12 4.05 15.33
N HIS A 40 -22.46 4.86 14.32
CA HIS A 40 -23.07 6.16 14.57
C HIS A 40 -24.45 6.02 15.26
N ASP A 41 -25.12 4.89 15.07
CA ASP A 41 -26.37 4.53 15.75
C ASP A 41 -26.17 3.89 17.14
N LEU A 42 -24.95 3.49 17.53
CA LEU A 42 -24.68 2.78 18.78
C LEU A 42 -23.73 3.60 19.68
N LYS A 43 -24.36 4.32 20.62
CA LYS A 43 -23.81 5.07 21.78
C LYS A 43 -22.26 5.11 21.91
N LYS A 44 -21.75 6.35 21.87
CA LYS A 44 -20.46 6.82 22.38
C LYS A 44 -20.06 6.16 23.71
N ASP A 45 -19.33 5.06 23.71
CA ASP A 45 -18.36 4.82 24.77
C ASP A 45 -17.26 3.82 24.36
N SER A 46 -16.03 4.32 24.32
CA SER A 46 -14.72 3.64 24.29
C SER A 46 -14.37 2.64 23.16
N ALA A 47 -15.29 1.79 22.69
CA ALA A 47 -14.94 0.70 21.76
C ALA A 47 -14.67 1.13 20.30
N GLY A 48 -15.03 2.36 19.93
CA GLY A 48 -14.90 2.88 18.55
C GLY A 48 -13.50 3.38 18.19
N TRP A 49 -12.74 3.91 19.15
CA TRP A 49 -11.40 4.47 18.88
C TRP A 49 -10.37 3.37 18.57
N LEU A 50 -10.34 2.30 19.37
CA LEU A 50 -9.44 1.16 19.15
C LEU A 50 -9.71 0.45 17.81
N ARG A 51 -10.99 0.32 17.41
CA ARG A 51 -11.38 -0.24 16.10
C ARG A 51 -11.10 0.70 14.93
N SER A 52 -11.23 2.02 15.12
CA SER A 52 -10.88 3.00 14.09
C SER A 52 -9.38 2.95 13.78
N VAL A 53 -8.53 2.93 14.81
CA VAL A 53 -7.07 2.78 14.64
C VAL A 53 -6.73 1.46 13.95
N THR A 54 -7.42 0.37 14.31
CA THR A 54 -7.23 -0.94 13.65
C THR A 54 -7.56 -0.90 12.16
N GLY A 55 -8.59 -0.17 11.74
CA GLY A 55 -8.95 -0.02 10.32
C GLY A 55 -7.91 0.72 9.50
N TRP A 56 -7.31 1.77 10.07
CA TRP A 56 -6.23 2.52 9.42
C TRP A 56 -4.93 1.72 9.32
N LEU A 57 -4.62 0.91 10.32
CA LEU A 57 -3.43 0.06 10.35
C LEU A 57 -3.43 -0.94 9.18
N VAL A 58 -4.60 -1.51 8.86
CA VAL A 58 -4.77 -2.39 7.69
C VAL A 58 -4.46 -1.66 6.38
N ILE A 59 -4.89 -0.40 6.24
CA ILE A 59 -4.63 0.40 5.04
C ILE A 59 -3.14 0.70 4.90
N VAL A 60 -2.47 1.11 5.99
CA VAL A 60 -1.03 1.41 5.99
C VAL A 60 -0.20 0.17 5.64
N ILE A 61 -0.52 -0.98 6.23
CA ILE A 61 0.15 -2.26 5.90
C ILE A 61 -0.06 -2.59 4.42
N TRP A 62 -1.28 -2.45 3.92
CA TRP A 62 -1.61 -2.78 2.54
C TRP A 62 -0.91 -1.86 1.52
N LEU A 63 -0.85 -0.55 1.80
CA LEU A 63 -0.11 0.41 0.97
C LEU A 63 1.39 0.11 0.97
N SER A 64 1.96 -0.17 2.15
CA SER A 64 3.38 -0.50 2.30
C SER A 64 3.76 -1.76 1.52
N PHE A 65 2.92 -2.80 1.61
CA PHE A 65 3.13 -4.06 0.89
C PHE A 65 3.03 -3.89 -0.62
N THR A 66 1.99 -3.18 -1.09
CA THR A 66 1.77 -2.91 -2.52
C THR A 66 2.91 -2.09 -3.10
N TRP A 67 3.36 -1.06 -2.38
CA TRP A 67 4.51 -0.25 -2.76
C TRP A 67 5.80 -1.07 -2.81
N LEU A 68 6.07 -1.92 -1.81
CA LEU A 68 7.26 -2.76 -1.78
C LEU A 68 7.32 -3.68 -3.02
N ILE A 69 6.23 -4.38 -3.32
CA ILE A 69 6.13 -5.25 -4.50
C ILE A 69 6.32 -4.46 -5.79
N ALA A 70 5.64 -3.32 -5.92
CA ALA A 70 5.76 -2.45 -7.10
C ALA A 70 7.21 -2.04 -7.34
N THR A 71 7.96 -1.69 -6.29
CA THR A 71 9.36 -1.29 -6.42
C THR A 71 10.28 -2.44 -6.80
N VAL A 72 10.06 -3.65 -6.27
CA VAL A 72 10.88 -4.82 -6.63
C VAL A 72 10.62 -5.23 -8.08
N ILE A 73 9.36 -5.26 -8.51
CA ILE A 73 9.00 -5.60 -9.90
C ILE A 73 9.52 -4.53 -10.87
N GLY A 74 9.35 -3.25 -10.54
CA GLY A 74 9.84 -2.16 -11.40
C GLY A 74 11.36 -2.15 -11.54
N ASP A 75 12.06 -2.42 -10.45
CA ASP A 75 13.52 -2.50 -10.44
C ASP A 75 14.02 -3.70 -11.24
N TRP A 76 13.45 -4.89 -11.02
CA TRP A 76 13.72 -6.09 -11.82
C TRP A 76 13.46 -5.85 -13.32
N ALA A 77 12.37 -5.17 -13.66
CA ALA A 77 12.03 -4.87 -15.06
C ALA A 77 13.05 -3.94 -15.75
N VAL A 78 13.75 -3.08 -14.98
CA VAL A 78 14.78 -2.17 -15.51
C VAL A 78 16.15 -2.84 -15.55
N THR A 79 16.54 -3.55 -14.49
CA THR A 79 17.88 -4.13 -14.38
C THR A 79 18.01 -5.55 -14.95
N GLY A 80 16.92 -6.29 -15.08
CA GLY A 80 16.91 -7.71 -15.46
C GLY A 80 17.42 -8.66 -14.38
N ASP A 81 18.06 -8.13 -13.34
CA ASP A 81 18.58 -8.86 -12.18
C ASP A 81 17.55 -8.89 -11.04
N LEU A 82 16.96 -10.05 -10.80
CA LEU A 82 15.96 -10.26 -9.76
C LEU A 82 16.59 -10.31 -8.35
N ASP A 83 17.74 -10.95 -8.21
CA ASP A 83 18.40 -11.12 -6.90
C ASP A 83 18.80 -9.75 -6.35
N ALA A 84 19.42 -8.91 -7.18
CA ALA A 84 19.78 -7.56 -6.78
C ALA A 84 18.56 -6.66 -6.50
N ALA A 85 17.43 -6.87 -7.20
CA ALA A 85 16.19 -6.15 -6.94
C ALA A 85 15.55 -6.56 -5.60
N VAL A 86 15.63 -7.85 -5.25
CA VAL A 86 15.16 -8.37 -3.95
C VAL A 86 16.05 -7.90 -2.81
N ASP A 87 17.38 -7.84 -3.00
CA ASP A 87 18.30 -7.29 -2.00
C ASP A 87 17.97 -5.83 -1.68
N ARG A 88 17.73 -5.01 -2.71
CA ARG A 88 17.28 -3.61 -2.53
C ARG A 88 15.90 -3.53 -1.89
N GLY A 89 14.99 -4.43 -2.24
CA GLY A 89 13.68 -4.58 -1.61
C GLY A 89 13.78 -4.89 -0.11
N THR A 90 14.73 -5.74 0.28
CA THR A 90 14.93 -6.16 1.68
C THR A 90 15.39 -4.98 2.55
N VAL A 91 16.27 -4.12 2.03
CA VAL A 91 16.65 -2.87 2.71
C VAL A 91 15.45 -1.95 2.91
N ARG A 92 14.58 -1.79 1.89
CA ARG A 92 13.36 -0.99 2.01
C ARG A 92 12.39 -1.56 3.06
N LEU A 93 12.28 -2.89 3.13
CA LEU A 93 11.47 -3.56 4.16
C LEU A 93 12.01 -3.27 5.57
N TRP A 94 13.33 -3.37 5.77
CA TRP A 94 13.97 -3.01 7.04
C TRP A 94 13.63 -1.58 7.46
N VAL A 95 13.74 -0.62 6.55
CA VAL A 95 13.38 0.79 6.82
C VAL A 95 11.91 0.92 7.21
N LEU A 96 10.99 0.22 6.53
CA LEU A 96 9.57 0.24 6.88
C LEU A 96 9.30 -0.32 8.28
N LEU A 97 9.97 -1.41 8.65
CA LEU A 97 9.84 -2.00 9.98
C LEU A 97 10.42 -1.10 11.07
N GLU A 98 11.58 -0.48 10.81
CA GLU A 98 12.20 0.49 11.72
C GLU A 98 11.29 1.69 11.96
N LEU A 99 10.68 2.24 10.89
CA LEU A 99 9.70 3.32 11.00
C LEU A 99 8.47 2.89 11.80
N LEU A 100 7.96 1.67 11.57
CA LEU A 100 6.83 1.13 12.34
C LEU A 100 7.17 1.00 13.83
N SER A 101 8.39 0.54 14.15
CA SER A 101 8.88 0.42 15.52
C SER A 101 8.96 1.79 16.19
N ALA A 102 9.55 2.79 15.52
CA ALA A 102 9.65 4.14 16.03
C ALA A 102 8.28 4.79 16.29
N LEU A 103 7.27 4.47 15.47
CA LEU A 103 5.87 4.88 15.65
C LEU A 103 5.17 4.16 16.81
N SER A 104 5.59 2.94 17.16
CA SER A 104 5.02 2.19 18.28
C SER A 104 5.55 2.66 19.63
N ASP A 105 6.77 3.22 19.66
CA ASP A 105 7.42 3.72 20.87
C ASP A 105 7.07 5.19 21.21
N SER A 106 6.30 5.87 20.34
CA SER A 106 5.85 7.27 20.51
C SER A 106 4.44 7.37 21.09
#